data_AF-A0A6J2BRY0-F1
#
_entry.id   AF-A0A6J2BRY0-F1
#
_cell.length_a   1.000
_cell.length_b   1.000
_cell.length_c   1.000
_cell.angle_alpha   90.00
_cell.angle_beta   90.00
_cell.angle_gamma   90.00
#
_symmetry.space_group_name_H-M   'P 1'
#
loop_
_entity.id
_entity.type
_entity.pdbx_description
1 polymer ?
#
loop_
_entity_poly.entity_id
_entity_poly.type
_entity_poly.pdbx_seq_one_letter_code
_entity_poly.pdbx_strand_id
1 'polypeptide(L)'
;MRPPKAVSSASPFEFPVPASQGRREVGNMRLSVTAAISHGRVFRRLGLGPESRIHLLRNLLTGLVRHERIEASWARVDEMRGYAEKLIDYGKLGDTNEQAMRMADFWLTEKDLIPKLFQVLAPRYQGQNGGYTRMLQIPNRSKQDRAKMAVIEYKGNCLPPLPLPRRDSNLTLLNQLLQGLRQDQKASIHSSHTAETPGI
;
A
#
# COMPACT_ATOMS: atom_id res chain seq x y z
N MET A 1 48.00 -44.39 7.80
CA MET A 1 46.92 -44.42 6.79
C MET A 1 45.64 -43.90 7.43
N ARG A 2 45.19 -42.69 7.07
CA ARG A 2 43.88 -42.13 7.46
C ARG A 2 42.93 -42.30 6.26
N PRO A 3 41.68 -42.76 6.45
CA PRO A 3 40.74 -42.92 5.34
C PRO A 3 40.18 -41.56 4.87
N PRO A 4 39.75 -41.44 3.60
CA PRO A 4 39.23 -40.20 3.04
C PRO A 4 37.82 -39.88 3.57
N LYS A 5 37.54 -38.59 3.78
CA LYS A 5 36.21 -38.06 4.12
C LYS A 5 35.27 -38.18 2.91
N ALA A 6 34.12 -38.81 3.11
CA ALA A 6 33.04 -38.88 2.14
C ALA A 6 32.36 -37.51 1.96
N VAL A 7 32.12 -37.15 0.70
CA VAL A 7 31.39 -35.95 0.27
C VAL A 7 29.89 -36.22 0.44
N SER A 8 29.20 -35.34 1.17
CA SER A 8 27.75 -35.33 1.33
C SER A 8 27.09 -34.84 0.05
N SER A 9 26.41 -35.73 -0.69
CA SER A 9 25.48 -35.38 -1.75
C SER A 9 24.13 -35.00 -1.14
N ALA A 10 23.79 -33.71 -1.15
CA ALA A 10 22.45 -33.25 -0.82
C ALA A 10 21.47 -33.73 -1.91
N SER A 11 20.43 -34.43 -1.48
CA SER A 11 19.32 -34.90 -2.32
C SER A 11 18.48 -33.73 -2.88
N PRO A 12 17.90 -33.85 -4.09
CA PRO A 12 16.94 -32.88 -4.59
C PRO A 12 15.65 -32.95 -3.78
N PHE A 13 15.10 -31.77 -3.48
CA PHE A 13 13.81 -31.60 -2.81
C PHE A 13 12.70 -32.04 -3.77
N GLU A 14 12.20 -33.28 -3.61
CA GLU A 14 11.02 -33.76 -4.34
C GLU A 14 9.74 -33.12 -3.81
N PHE A 15 8.96 -32.51 -4.70
CA PHE A 15 7.59 -32.06 -4.40
C PHE A 15 6.62 -33.24 -4.55
N PRO A 16 5.65 -33.41 -3.63
CA PRO A 16 4.69 -34.50 -3.72
C PRO A 16 3.67 -34.20 -4.83
N VAL A 17 3.49 -35.18 -5.74
CA VAL A 17 2.41 -35.23 -6.73
C VAL A 17 1.07 -35.44 -6.01
N PRO A 18 -0.02 -34.72 -6.35
CA PRO A 18 -1.31 -34.94 -5.71
C PRO A 18 -1.94 -36.25 -6.19
N ALA A 19 -2.20 -37.16 -5.24
CA ALA A 19 -2.97 -38.38 -5.48
C ALA A 19 -4.42 -38.07 -5.85
N SER A 20 -4.95 -38.90 -6.75
CA SER A 20 -6.29 -38.86 -7.33
C SER A 20 -7.43 -38.87 -6.30
N GLN A 21 -8.46 -38.09 -6.64
CA GLN A 21 -9.74 -37.85 -5.97
C GLN A 21 -10.35 -39.02 -5.19
N GLY A 22 -10.48 -38.82 -3.86
CA GLY A 22 -11.54 -39.43 -3.06
C GLY A 22 -12.61 -38.38 -2.74
N ARG A 23 -13.88 -38.69 -2.99
CA ARG A 23 -15.04 -37.88 -2.57
C ARG A 23 -14.90 -37.54 -1.09
N ARG A 24 -14.63 -36.28 -0.76
CA ARG A 24 -14.67 -35.78 0.61
C ARG A 24 -16.12 -35.55 1.00
N GLU A 25 -16.58 -36.30 1.99
CA GLU A 25 -17.82 -36.03 2.72
C GLU A 25 -17.89 -34.56 3.10
N VAL A 26 -19.09 -33.99 3.02
CA VAL A 26 -19.40 -32.61 3.41
C VAL A 26 -19.39 -32.54 4.93
N GLY A 27 -18.19 -32.56 5.51
CA GLY A 27 -17.97 -32.39 6.94
C GLY A 27 -18.40 -30.98 7.36
N ASN A 28 -19.36 -30.92 8.28
CA ASN A 28 -19.82 -29.70 8.94
C ASN A 28 -18.63 -28.80 9.30
N MET A 29 -18.55 -27.64 8.65
CA MET A 29 -17.56 -26.60 8.91
C MET A 29 -17.89 -25.95 10.25
N ARG A 30 -17.51 -26.62 11.36
CA ARG A 30 -17.59 -26.02 12.69
C ARG A 30 -16.68 -24.80 12.69
N LEU A 31 -17.27 -23.61 12.73
CA LEU A 31 -16.55 -22.36 12.98
C LEU A 31 -15.81 -22.53 14.32
N SER A 32 -14.50 -22.75 14.27
CA SER A 32 -13.70 -22.85 15.49
C SER A 32 -13.72 -21.49 16.20
N VAL A 33 -13.79 -21.50 17.54
CA VAL A 33 -13.78 -20.27 18.37
C VAL A 33 -12.55 -19.40 18.05
N THR A 34 -11.42 -20.02 17.68
CA THR A 34 -10.19 -19.36 17.22
C THR A 34 -10.38 -18.56 15.92
N ALA A 35 -11.31 -18.94 15.04
CA ALA A 35 -11.66 -18.17 13.85
C ALA A 35 -12.43 -16.89 14.18
N ALA A 36 -13.15 -16.84 15.31
CA ALA A 36 -13.93 -15.69 15.77
C ALA A 36 -13.11 -14.64 16.53
N ILE A 37 -11.99 -15.03 17.15
CA ILE A 37 -11.08 -14.10 17.85
C ILE A 37 -10.30 -13.25 16.83
N SER A 38 -10.45 -11.92 16.89
CA SER A 38 -9.92 -10.98 15.90
C SER A 38 -8.78 -10.07 16.39
N HIS A 39 -8.25 -10.31 17.60
CA HIS A 39 -7.14 -9.51 18.13
C HIS A 39 -5.90 -9.62 17.23
N GLY A 40 -5.32 -8.47 16.86
CA GLY A 40 -4.08 -8.39 16.06
C GLY A 40 -4.22 -8.74 14.57
N ARG A 41 -5.44 -8.94 14.04
CA ARG A 41 -5.63 -9.25 12.61
C ARG A 41 -5.54 -7.99 11.75
N VAL A 42 -4.59 -7.97 10.82
CA VAL A 42 -4.34 -6.84 9.91
C VAL A 42 -5.15 -6.93 8.62
N PHE A 43 -5.37 -8.14 8.10
CA PHE A 43 -6.07 -8.35 6.82
C PHE A 43 -7.57 -8.49 7.00
N ARG A 44 -8.34 -7.86 6.11
CA ARG A 44 -9.79 -7.96 6.09
C ARG A 44 -10.20 -9.23 5.37
N ARG A 45 -11.39 -9.75 5.70
CA ARG A 45 -12.02 -10.86 4.98
C ARG A 45 -12.93 -10.28 3.90
N LEU A 46 -12.48 -10.32 2.65
CA LEU A 46 -13.24 -9.89 1.47
C LEU A 46 -13.48 -11.07 0.52
N GLY A 47 -14.58 -11.03 -0.21
CA GLY A 47 -14.93 -12.07 -1.20
C GLY A 47 -15.33 -13.40 -0.56
N LEU A 48 -15.16 -14.49 -1.30
CA LEU A 48 -15.58 -15.84 -0.90
C LEU A 48 -14.50 -16.60 -0.11
N GLY A 49 -13.29 -16.06 -0.02
CA GLY A 49 -12.16 -16.72 0.62
C GLY A 49 -10.83 -15.98 0.38
N PRO A 50 -9.70 -16.49 0.91
CA PRO A 50 -8.39 -15.84 0.78
C PRO A 50 -7.94 -15.65 -0.66
N GLU A 51 -8.15 -16.64 -1.52
CA GLU A 51 -7.79 -16.58 -2.95
C GLU A 51 -8.65 -15.55 -3.70
N SER A 52 -9.97 -15.61 -3.50
CA SER A 52 -10.92 -14.63 -4.04
C SER A 52 -10.58 -13.20 -3.61
N ARG A 53 -10.13 -13.00 -2.37
CA ARG A 53 -9.64 -11.70 -1.88
C ARG A 53 -8.43 -11.23 -2.69
N ILE A 54 -7.43 -12.08 -2.89
CA ILE A 54 -6.22 -11.70 -3.65
C ILE A 54 -6.55 -11.35 -5.08
N HIS A 55 -7.40 -12.13 -5.77
CA HIS A 55 -7.84 -11.79 -7.13
C HIS A 55 -8.60 -10.46 -7.20
N LEU A 56 -9.47 -10.18 -6.22
CA LEU A 56 -10.18 -8.91 -6.15
C LEU A 56 -9.22 -7.73 -6.03
N LEU A 57 -8.24 -7.84 -5.13
CA LEU A 57 -7.23 -6.79 -4.94
C LEU A 57 -6.35 -6.63 -6.19
N ARG A 58 -5.99 -7.74 -6.84
CA ARG A 58 -5.22 -7.76 -8.08
C ARG A 58 -5.93 -7.02 -9.22
N ASN A 59 -7.23 -7.25 -9.37
CA ASN A 59 -8.04 -6.58 -10.40
C ASN A 59 -8.14 -5.07 -10.14
N LEU A 60 -8.33 -4.66 -8.88
CA LEU A 60 -8.35 -3.24 -8.52
C LEU A 60 -6.98 -2.58 -8.75
N LEU A 61 -5.90 -3.26 -8.40
CA LEU A 61 -4.54 -2.77 -8.57
C LEU A 61 -4.18 -2.60 -10.06
N THR A 62 -4.55 -3.58 -10.89
CA THR A 62 -4.40 -3.50 -12.35
C THR A 62 -5.18 -2.30 -12.90
N GLY A 63 -6.45 -2.13 -12.48
CA GLY A 63 -7.26 -0.97 -12.86
C GLY A 63 -6.66 0.36 -12.42
N LEU A 64 -6.05 0.42 -11.23
CA LEU A 64 -5.36 1.60 -10.73
C LEU A 64 -4.10 1.94 -11.56
N VAL A 65 -3.29 0.95 -11.94
CA VAL A 65 -2.11 1.19 -12.79
C VAL A 65 -2.51 1.64 -14.20
N ARG A 66 -3.59 1.07 -14.75
CA ARG A 66 -4.14 1.46 -16.05
C ARG A 66 -4.64 2.91 -16.05
N HIS A 67 -5.59 3.22 -15.17
CA HIS A 67 -6.34 4.48 -15.20
C HIS A 67 -5.77 5.58 -14.29
N GLU A 68 -4.80 5.26 -13.43
CA GLU A 68 -4.18 6.14 -12.43
C GLU A 68 -5.13 6.74 -11.37
N ARG A 69 -6.45 6.57 -11.53
CA ARG A 69 -7.49 6.92 -10.57
C ARG A 69 -8.65 5.94 -10.70
N ILE A 70 -9.11 5.38 -9.57
CA ILE A 70 -10.29 4.52 -9.53
C ILE A 70 -11.20 4.85 -8.34
N GLU A 71 -12.48 4.52 -8.48
CA GLU A 71 -13.48 4.63 -7.43
C GLU A 71 -13.96 3.23 -7.02
N ALA A 72 -13.84 2.91 -5.74
CA ALA A 72 -14.30 1.63 -5.21
C ALA A 72 -14.76 1.77 -3.75
N SER A 73 -15.27 0.68 -3.16
CA SER A 73 -15.66 0.69 -1.75
C SER A 73 -14.46 0.99 -0.86
N TRP A 74 -14.67 1.82 0.16
CA TRP A 74 -13.62 2.28 1.08
C TRP A 74 -12.79 1.13 1.66
N ALA A 75 -13.43 0.04 2.08
CA ALA A 75 -12.73 -1.12 2.64
C ALA A 75 -11.79 -1.81 1.64
N ARG A 76 -12.19 -1.87 0.35
CA ARG A 76 -11.38 -2.48 -0.72
C ARG A 76 -10.22 -1.57 -1.11
N VAL A 77 -10.47 -0.26 -1.17
CA VAL A 77 -9.45 0.75 -1.50
C VAL A 77 -8.38 0.82 -0.43
N ASP A 78 -8.78 0.91 0.85
CA ASP A 78 -7.90 0.94 2.01
C ASP A 78 -6.96 -0.29 2.04
N GLU A 79 -7.52 -1.47 1.77
CA GLU A 79 -6.74 -2.71 1.74
C GLU A 79 -5.80 -2.81 0.54
N MET A 80 -6.25 -2.43 -0.66
CA MET A 80 -5.41 -2.39 -1.87
C MET A 80 -4.27 -1.37 -1.74
N ARG A 81 -4.48 -0.25 -1.04
CA ARG A 81 -3.52 0.86 -0.95
C ARG A 81 -2.12 0.41 -0.56
N GLY A 82 -2.00 -0.46 0.46
CA GLY A 82 -0.70 -0.97 0.90
C GLY A 82 0.00 -1.82 -0.16
N TYR A 83 -0.75 -2.58 -0.97
CA TYR A 83 -0.19 -3.33 -2.10
C TYR A 83 0.23 -2.41 -3.24
N ALA A 84 -0.54 -1.35 -3.51
CA ALA A 84 -0.20 -0.35 -4.52
C ALA A 84 1.09 0.41 -4.19
N GLU A 85 1.34 0.70 -2.91
CA GLU A 85 2.59 1.34 -2.50
C GLU A 85 3.79 0.40 -2.67
N LYS A 86 3.66 -0.85 -2.22
CA LYS A 86 4.72 -1.86 -2.39
C LYS A 86 5.00 -2.20 -3.85
N LEU A 87 4.00 -2.19 -4.72
CA LEU A 87 4.19 -2.44 -6.15
C LEU A 87 5.10 -1.38 -6.77
N ILE A 88 4.96 -0.11 -6.38
CA ILE A 88 5.86 0.97 -6.80
C ILE A 88 7.26 0.75 -6.24
N ASP A 89 7.39 0.32 -4.99
CA ASP A 89 8.70 0.00 -4.40
C ASP A 89 9.41 -1.12 -5.17
N TYR A 90 8.69 -2.18 -5.57
CA TYR A 90 9.24 -3.20 -6.49
C TYR A 90 9.61 -2.63 -7.85
N GLY A 91 8.79 -1.74 -8.41
CA GLY A 91 9.09 -1.03 -9.66
C GLY A 91 10.40 -0.24 -9.60
N LYS A 92 10.71 0.36 -8.45
CA LYS A 92 11.95 1.12 -8.22
C LYS A 92 13.21 0.27 -8.11
N LEU A 93 13.07 -1.02 -7.78
CA LEU A 93 14.21 -1.95 -7.78
C LEU A 93 14.77 -2.17 -9.20
N GLY A 94 13.98 -1.87 -10.23
CA GLY A 94 14.37 -1.95 -11.64
C GLY A 94 13.87 -3.21 -12.36
N ASP A 95 13.86 -3.13 -13.69
CA ASP A 95 13.40 -4.18 -14.60
C ASP A 95 14.36 -5.40 -14.64
N THR A 96 15.65 -5.16 -14.39
CA THR A 96 16.68 -6.22 -14.31
C THR A 96 16.50 -7.15 -13.12
N ASN A 97 15.72 -6.76 -12.11
CA ASN A 97 15.50 -7.59 -10.94
C ASN A 97 14.41 -8.64 -11.22
N GLU A 98 14.80 -9.91 -11.30
CA GLU A 98 13.86 -11.03 -11.51
C GLU A 98 12.72 -11.08 -10.50
N GLN A 99 12.99 -10.74 -9.24
CA GLN A 99 11.96 -10.74 -8.20
C GLN A 99 10.91 -9.65 -8.46
N ALA A 100 11.35 -8.47 -8.87
CA ALA A 100 10.45 -7.37 -9.22
C ALA A 100 9.59 -7.72 -10.44
N MET A 101 10.20 -8.31 -11.47
CA MET A 101 9.48 -8.78 -12.66
C MET A 101 8.42 -9.84 -12.32
N ARG A 102 8.77 -10.86 -11.53
CA ARG A 102 7.81 -11.90 -11.10
C ARG A 102 6.67 -11.32 -10.26
N MET A 103 6.95 -10.34 -9.40
CA MET A 103 5.90 -9.66 -8.62
C MET A 103 4.99 -8.83 -9.53
N ALA A 104 5.55 -8.07 -10.47
CA ALA A 104 4.78 -7.30 -11.44
C ALA A 104 3.90 -8.23 -12.30
N ASP A 105 4.45 -9.35 -12.78
CA ASP A 105 3.73 -10.35 -13.56
C ASP A 105 2.55 -10.97 -12.78
N PHE A 106 2.76 -11.31 -11.51
CA PHE A 106 1.70 -11.85 -10.67
C PHE A 106 0.59 -10.83 -10.37
N TRP A 107 0.95 -9.58 -10.06
CA TRP A 107 0.01 -8.55 -9.63
C TRP A 107 -0.70 -7.81 -10.77
N LEU A 108 -0.09 -7.73 -11.95
CA LEU A 108 -0.68 -7.12 -13.13
C LEU A 108 -1.21 -8.22 -14.04
N THR A 109 -2.54 -8.32 -14.12
CA THR A 109 -3.18 -9.31 -15.00
C THR A 109 -2.94 -8.95 -16.47
N GLU A 110 -2.88 -7.65 -16.78
CA GLU A 110 -2.62 -7.12 -18.11
C GLU A 110 -1.12 -6.83 -18.26
N LYS A 111 -0.48 -7.55 -19.19
CA LYS A 111 0.98 -7.53 -19.33
C LYS A 111 1.50 -6.24 -19.95
N ASP A 112 0.66 -5.54 -20.71
CA ASP A 112 0.96 -4.23 -21.30
C ASP A 112 1.24 -3.14 -20.25
N LEU A 113 0.80 -3.36 -19.00
CA LEU A 113 1.02 -2.41 -17.91
C LEU A 113 2.38 -2.58 -17.23
N ILE A 114 3.08 -3.69 -17.45
CA ILE A 114 4.38 -3.97 -16.82
C ILE A 114 5.43 -2.94 -17.27
N PRO A 115 5.60 -2.64 -18.58
CA PRO A 115 6.49 -1.58 -19.02
C PRO A 115 6.10 -0.21 -18.45
N LYS A 116 4.80 0.10 -18.38
CA LYS A 116 4.31 1.36 -17.77
C LYS A 116 4.74 1.49 -16.31
N LEU A 117 4.70 0.40 -15.54
CA LEU A 117 5.13 0.40 -14.14
C LEU A 117 6.62 0.78 -14.02
N PHE A 118 7.49 0.12 -14.77
CA PHE A 118 8.95 0.31 -14.68
C PHE A 118 9.45 1.58 -15.36
N GLN A 119 8.87 1.98 -16.48
CA GLN A 119 9.37 3.10 -17.30
C GLN A 119 8.69 4.44 -16.98
N VAL A 120 7.43 4.42 -16.51
CA VAL A 120 6.67 5.65 -16.26
C VAL A 120 6.45 5.88 -14.76
N LEU A 121 5.91 4.89 -14.05
CA LEU A 121 5.51 5.09 -12.65
C LEU A 121 6.72 5.08 -11.70
N ALA A 122 7.65 4.14 -11.84
CA ALA A 122 8.81 4.05 -10.96
C ALA A 122 9.70 5.31 -11.03
N PRO A 123 10.11 5.81 -12.23
CA PRO A 123 10.94 7.01 -12.32
C PRO A 123 10.24 8.27 -11.80
N ARG A 124 8.90 8.37 -11.99
CA ARG A 124 8.08 9.48 -11.46
C ARG A 124 8.22 9.64 -9.94
N TYR A 125 8.45 8.55 -9.21
CA TYR A 125 8.50 8.55 -7.73
C TYR A 125 9.89 8.37 -7.16
N GLN A 126 10.96 8.45 -7.95
CA GLN A 126 12.33 8.13 -7.51
C GLN A 126 12.77 8.95 -6.28
N GLY A 127 12.35 10.22 -6.17
CA GLY A 127 12.69 11.10 -5.04
C GLY A 127 11.77 11.00 -3.80
N GLN A 128 10.78 10.09 -3.79
CA GLN A 128 9.81 9.97 -2.70
C GLN A 128 9.94 8.60 -2.01
N ASN A 129 10.04 8.54 -0.68
CA ASN A 129 10.17 7.27 0.06
C ASN A 129 8.83 6.71 0.56
N GLY A 130 7.74 6.99 -0.15
CA GLY A 130 6.39 6.53 0.19
C GLY A 130 5.31 7.56 -0.12
N GLY A 131 4.06 7.21 0.20
CA GLY A 131 2.93 8.10 -0.04
C GLY A 131 2.67 8.39 -1.51
N TYR A 132 2.89 7.41 -2.39
CA TYR A 132 2.67 7.50 -3.84
C TYR A 132 1.18 7.66 -4.18
N THR A 133 0.32 7.09 -3.32
CA THR A 133 -1.12 7.10 -3.49
C THR A 133 -1.77 8.19 -2.64
N ARG A 134 -2.85 8.78 -3.16
CA ARG A 134 -3.77 9.62 -2.41
C ARG A 134 -5.13 8.92 -2.38
N MET A 135 -5.68 8.74 -1.18
CA MET A 135 -7.02 8.21 -0.97
C MET A 135 -7.90 9.29 -0.38
N LEU A 136 -9.09 9.50 -0.94
CA LEU A 136 -10.12 10.39 -0.40
C LEU A 136 -11.43 9.64 -0.29
N GLN A 137 -12.17 9.94 0.76
CA GLN A 137 -13.54 9.46 0.90
C GLN A 137 -14.46 10.30 0.00
N ILE A 138 -15.34 9.63 -0.73
CA ILE A 138 -16.39 10.26 -1.54
C ILE A 138 -17.75 9.96 -0.91
N PRO A 139 -18.81 10.69 -1.29
CA PRO A 139 -20.16 10.40 -0.82
C PRO A 139 -20.53 8.93 -1.03
N ASN A 140 -21.37 8.40 -0.13
CA ASN A 140 -21.83 7.03 -0.25
C ASN A 140 -22.56 6.81 -1.58
N ARG A 141 -22.49 5.59 -2.12
CA ARG A 141 -23.09 5.26 -3.41
C ARG A 141 -24.61 5.51 -3.37
N SER A 142 -25.08 6.51 -4.12
CA SER A 142 -26.48 6.94 -4.07
C SER A 142 -27.45 5.96 -4.73
N LYS A 143 -27.03 5.29 -5.81
CA LYS A 143 -27.93 4.57 -6.73
C LYS A 143 -28.36 3.17 -6.28
N GLN A 144 -27.68 2.56 -5.30
CA GLN A 144 -27.88 1.13 -5.04
C GLN A 144 -27.83 0.78 -3.55
N ASP A 145 -26.65 0.61 -2.98
CA ASP A 145 -26.44 -0.04 -1.68
C ASP A 145 -25.97 0.93 -0.58
N ARG A 146 -25.90 2.24 -0.87
CA ARG A 146 -25.37 3.27 0.05
C ARG A 146 -24.00 2.89 0.62
N ALA A 147 -23.21 2.10 -0.11
CA ALA A 147 -21.90 1.68 0.34
C ALA A 147 -20.97 2.89 0.55
N LYS A 148 -20.11 2.81 1.57
CA LYS A 148 -19.04 3.78 1.78
C LYS A 148 -18.01 3.64 0.65
N MET A 149 -17.79 4.74 -0.07
CA MET A 149 -16.94 4.78 -1.26
C MET A 149 -15.68 5.62 -1.02
N ALA A 150 -14.64 5.32 -1.78
CA ALA A 150 -13.39 6.08 -1.80
C ALA A 150 -12.84 6.16 -3.23
N VAL A 151 -12.17 7.27 -3.51
CA VAL A 151 -11.35 7.44 -4.70
C VAL A 151 -9.89 7.28 -4.29
N ILE A 152 -9.13 6.55 -5.09
CA ILE A 152 -7.67 6.43 -4.94
C ILE A 152 -7.00 6.81 -6.25
N GLU A 153 -5.92 7.57 -6.16
CA GLU A 153 -5.14 8.03 -7.29
C GLU A 153 -3.64 7.95 -7.04
N TYR A 154 -2.87 7.78 -8.11
CA TYR A 154 -1.43 8.00 -8.12
C TYR A 154 -1.13 9.50 -8.22
N LYS A 155 -0.23 10.01 -7.36
CA LYS A 155 0.15 11.43 -7.38
C LYS A 155 0.87 11.80 -8.69
N GLY A 156 0.57 12.97 -9.24
CA GLY A 156 1.21 13.43 -10.49
C GLY A 156 0.68 12.72 -11.74
N ASN A 157 -0.54 12.19 -11.68
CA ASN A 157 -1.30 11.78 -12.85
C ASN A 157 -1.73 13.00 -13.69
N CYS A 158 -2.08 12.78 -14.96
CA CYS A 158 -2.49 13.84 -15.90
C CYS A 158 -3.99 14.19 -15.82
N LEU A 159 -4.69 13.75 -14.77
CA LEU A 159 -6.12 13.97 -14.59
C LEU A 159 -6.39 15.31 -13.88
N PRO A 160 -7.58 15.92 -14.05
CA PRO A 160 -7.97 17.09 -13.29
C PRO A 160 -7.80 16.84 -11.78
N PRO A 161 -7.22 17.81 -11.02
CA PRO A 161 -6.96 17.62 -9.61
C PRO A 161 -8.26 17.46 -8.82
N LEU A 162 -8.29 16.52 -7.89
CA LEU A 162 -9.45 16.34 -7.01
C LEU A 162 -9.61 17.52 -6.04
N PRO A 163 -10.86 17.85 -5.64
CA PRO A 163 -11.10 18.85 -4.61
C PRO A 163 -10.57 18.33 -3.26
N LEU A 164 -9.35 18.73 -2.92
CA LEU A 164 -8.72 18.36 -1.65
C LEU A 164 -9.30 19.21 -0.51
N PRO A 165 -9.45 18.64 0.70
CA PRO A 165 -9.76 19.44 1.88
C PRO A 165 -8.63 20.46 2.09
N ARG A 166 -8.97 21.75 2.01
CA ARG A 166 -8.02 22.85 2.22
C ARG A 166 -7.92 23.15 3.70
N ARG A 167 -6.71 23.48 4.16
CA ARG A 167 -6.52 24.04 5.51
C ARG A 167 -6.99 25.49 5.52
N ASP A 168 -7.38 25.97 6.69
CA ASP A 168 -7.71 27.37 6.90
C ASP A 168 -6.53 28.27 6.56
N SER A 169 -6.85 29.48 6.07
CA SER A 169 -5.82 30.46 5.74
C SER A 169 -5.06 30.90 6.99
N ASN A 170 -3.82 31.33 6.82
CA ASN A 170 -3.04 31.89 7.92
C ASN A 170 -3.64 33.20 8.47
N LEU A 171 -4.51 33.86 7.69
CA LEU A 171 -5.14 35.14 8.03
C LEU A 171 -6.39 34.98 8.90
N THR A 172 -6.76 33.75 9.29
CA THR A 172 -7.81 33.58 10.31
C THR A 172 -7.33 34.16 11.63
N LEU A 173 -8.27 34.70 12.41
CA LEU A 173 -7.97 35.31 13.71
C LEU A 173 -7.14 34.37 14.59
N LEU A 174 -7.54 33.10 14.67
CA LEU A 174 -6.81 32.08 15.43
C LEU A 174 -5.37 31.90 14.95
N ASN A 175 -5.16 31.77 13.64
CA ASN A 175 -3.83 31.52 13.10
C ASN A 175 -2.91 32.73 13.24
N GLN A 176 -3.45 33.96 13.17
CA GLN A 176 -2.69 35.18 13.43
C GLN A 176 -2.26 35.28 14.90
N LEU A 177 -3.14 34.96 15.85
CA LEU A 177 -2.80 34.92 17.28
C LEU A 177 -1.71 33.88 17.56
N LEU A 178 -1.80 32.69 16.95
CA LEU A 178 -0.77 31.66 17.07
C LEU A 178 0.57 32.08 16.45
N GLN A 179 0.55 32.86 15.36
CA GLN A 179 1.77 33.40 14.77
C GLN A 179 2.46 34.42 15.69
N GLY A 180 1.69 35.33 16.29
CA GLY A 180 2.21 36.27 17.28
C GLY A 180 2.85 35.56 18.47
N LEU A 181 2.15 34.59 19.06
CA LEU A 181 2.67 33.78 20.17
C LEU A 181 3.97 33.05 19.80
N ARG A 182 4.08 32.53 18.57
CA ARG A 182 5.30 31.88 18.09
C ARG A 182 6.46 32.88 17.90
N GLN A 183 6.17 34.13 17.55
CA GLN A 183 7.20 35.18 17.43
C GLN A 183 7.71 35.59 18.81
N ASP A 184 6.81 35.77 19.78
CA ASP A 184 7.16 36.12 21.16
C ASP A 184 8.06 35.06 21.79
N GLN A 185 7.74 33.77 21.60
CA GLN A 185 8.59 32.65 22.05
C GLN A 185 9.99 32.66 21.40
N LYS A 186 10.08 33.01 20.12
CA LYS A 186 11.38 33.11 19.45
C LYS A 186 12.20 34.28 19.98
N ALA A 187 11.55 35.42 20.22
CA ALA A 187 12.19 36.59 20.81
C ALA A 187 12.73 36.28 22.22
N SER A 188 11.96 35.57 23.05
CA SER A 188 12.39 35.20 24.40
C SER A 188 13.60 34.26 24.38
N ILE A 189 13.61 33.25 23.49
CA ILE A 189 14.74 32.31 23.33
C ILE A 189 15.99 33.06 22.83
N HIS A 190 15.82 34.02 21.93
CA HIS A 190 16.94 34.82 21.44
C HIS A 190 17.54 35.68 22.56
N SER A 191 16.69 36.34 23.36
CA SER A 191 17.15 37.17 24.49
C SER A 191 17.89 36.37 25.57
N SER A 192 17.49 35.11 25.84
CA SER A 192 18.20 34.26 26.80
C SER A 192 19.57 33.82 26.27
N HIS A 193 19.69 33.50 24.99
CA HIS A 193 20.98 33.10 24.38
C HIS A 193 22.01 34.25 24.34
N THR A 194 21.57 35.49 24.11
CA THR A 194 22.46 36.66 24.13
C THR A 194 22.93 37.04 25.53
N ALA A 195 22.21 36.66 26.58
CA ALA A 195 22.62 36.92 27.97
C ALA A 195 23.69 35.94 28.49
N GLU A 196 23.80 34.74 27.89
CA GLU A 196 24.71 33.68 28.31
C GLU A 196 26.08 33.69 27.60
N THR A 197 26.32 34.60 26.65
CA THR A 197 27.63 34.78 26.00
C THR A 197 28.39 35.93 26.67
N PRO A 198 29.22 35.69 27.72
CA PRO A 198 30.06 36.73 28.28
C PRO A 198 31.13 37.12 27.25
N GLY A 199 31.18 38.40 26.89
CA GLY A 199 32.19 38.94 25.99
C GLY A 199 33.60 38.67 26.54
N ILE A 200 34.46 38.14 25.67
CA ILE A 200 35.91 38.02 25.87
C ILE A 200 36.56 39.39 25.65
#